data_AF-A0A960D9R7-F1
#
_entry.id   AF-A0A960D9R7-F1
#
_cell.length_a   1.000
_cell.length_b   1.000
_cell.length_c   1.000
_cell.angle_alpha   90.00
_cell.angle_beta   90.00
_cell.angle_gamma   90.00
#
_symmetry.space_group_name_H-M   'P 1'
#
loop_
_entity.id
_entity.type
_entity.pdbx_description
1 polymer ?
#
loop_
_entity_poly.entity_id
_entity_poly.type
_entity_poly.pdbx_seq_one_letter_code
_entity_poly.pdbx_strand_id
1 'polypeptide(L)' 'VGFIWEVLGRIGIGRKDAIVSLGGGAATDVAGFAAATWLRGVDIVHVPTTLLGMVDAAVGGKTGINTDA' A
#
# COMPACT_ATOMS: atom_id res chain seq x y z
N VAL A 1 -1.70 2.50 -9.64
CA VAL A 1 -2.66 2.08 -8.59
C VAL A 1 -3.96 1.47 -9.15
N GLY A 2 -4.45 1.87 -10.33
CA GLY A 2 -5.75 1.41 -10.87
C GLY A 2 -5.99 -0.11 -10.87
N PHE A 3 -5.01 -0.90 -11.28
CA PHE A 3 -5.09 -2.37 -11.23
C PHE A 3 -5.35 -2.91 -9.81
N ILE A 4 -4.70 -2.34 -8.78
CA ILE A 4 -4.87 -2.78 -7.39
C ILE A 4 -6.33 -2.54 -6.96
N TRP A 5 -6.89 -1.37 -7.24
CA TRP A 5 -8.28 -1.06 -6.89
C TRP A 5 -9.29 -1.96 -7.60
N GLU A 6 -9.07 -2.27 -8.87
CA GLU A 6 -9.93 -3.21 -9.61
C GLU A 6 -9.94 -4.59 -8.93
N VAL A 7 -8.76 -5.10 -8.54
CA VAL A 7 -8.64 -6.37 -7.84
C VAL A 7 -9.29 -6.33 -6.46
N LEU A 8 -9.09 -5.26 -5.68
CA LEU A 8 -9.72 -5.10 -4.36
C LEU A 8 -11.26 -5.08 -4.49
N GLY A 9 -11.79 -4.42 -5.52
CA GLY A 9 -13.21 -4.39 -5.82
C GLY A 9 -13.76 -5.76 -6.24
N ARG A 10 -13.02 -6.49 -7.07
CA ARG A 10 -13.38 -7.86 -7.50
C ARG A 10 -13.36 -8.86 -6.34
N ILE A 11 -12.41 -8.71 -5.41
CA ILE A 11 -12.32 -9.54 -4.20
C ILE A 11 -13.39 -9.15 -3.17
N GLY A 12 -13.86 -7.89 -3.19
CA GLY A 12 -14.85 -7.39 -2.25
C GLY A 12 -14.23 -6.90 -0.93
N ILE A 13 -13.00 -6.39 -0.96
CA ILE A 13 -12.30 -5.87 0.23
C ILE A 13 -13.06 -4.66 0.80
N GLY A 14 -13.54 -4.81 2.03
CA GLY A 14 -14.30 -3.82 2.78
C GLY A 14 -13.46 -3.01 3.77
N ARG A 15 -14.13 -2.15 4.55
CA ARG A 15 -13.50 -1.24 5.52
C ARG A 15 -12.87 -1.91 6.74
N LYS A 16 -13.21 -3.17 7.01
CA LYS A 16 -12.71 -3.95 8.15
C LYS A 16 -11.64 -4.96 7.75
N ASP A 17 -11.34 -5.05 6.46
CA ASP A 17 -10.29 -5.90 5.95
C ASP A 17 -8.95 -5.13 5.95
N ALA A 18 -7.86 -5.87 5.75
CA ALA A 18 -6.52 -5.31 5.74
C ALA A 18 -5.75 -5.67 4.47
N ILE A 19 -4.84 -4.78 4.07
CA ILE A 19 -3.85 -5.03 3.01
C ILE A 19 -2.51 -5.37 3.66
N VAL A 20 -1.80 -6.35 3.14
CA VAL A 20 -0.43 -6.66 3.56
C VAL A 20 0.52 -6.36 2.42
N SER A 21 1.48 -5.46 2.62
CA SER A 21 2.53 -5.19 1.63
C SER A 21 3.77 -6.00 1.97
N LEU A 22 4.24 -6.83 1.04
CA LEU A 22 5.46 -7.61 1.16
C LEU A 22 6.43 -7.20 0.04
N GLY A 23 7.57 -6.59 0.38
CA GLY A 23 8.49 -6.07 -0.62
C GLY A 23 9.42 -4.97 -0.11
N GLY A 24 10.17 -4.33 -1.00
CA GLY A 24 10.97 -3.15 -0.68
C GLY A 24 10.16 -1.85 -0.63
N GLY A 25 10.83 -0.70 -0.59
CA GLY A 25 10.18 0.62 -0.46
C GLY A 25 9.11 0.91 -1.53
N ALA A 26 9.39 0.56 -2.80
CA ALA A 26 8.41 0.75 -3.87
C ALA A 26 7.09 -0.03 -3.66
N ALA A 27 7.19 -1.23 -3.05
CA ALA A 27 6.02 -2.05 -2.74
C ALA A 27 5.22 -1.49 -1.56
N THR A 28 5.90 -1.01 -0.51
CA THR A 28 5.25 -0.38 0.65
C THR A 28 4.57 0.92 0.26
N ASP A 29 5.18 1.72 -0.63
CA ASP A 29 4.62 2.99 -1.10
C ASP A 29 3.33 2.80 -1.90
N VAL A 30 3.36 1.93 -2.93
CA VAL A 30 2.17 1.74 -3.79
C VAL A 30 1.03 1.04 -3.04
N ALA A 31 1.34 0.08 -2.16
CA ALA A 31 0.34 -0.60 -1.35
C ALA A 31 -0.24 0.32 -0.28
N GLY A 32 0.60 1.14 0.37
CA GLY A 32 0.18 2.16 1.31
C GLY A 32 -0.73 3.20 0.66
N PHE A 33 -0.37 3.69 -0.52
CA PHE A 33 -1.20 4.63 -1.26
C PHE A 33 -2.54 3.99 -1.67
N ALA A 34 -2.52 2.73 -2.11
CA ALA A 34 -3.74 2.00 -2.43
C ALA A 34 -4.65 1.84 -1.20
N ALA A 35 -4.10 1.48 -0.03
CA ALA A 35 -4.84 1.32 1.22
C ALA A 35 -5.42 2.65 1.74
N ALA A 36 -4.65 3.74 1.68
CA ALA A 36 -5.08 5.06 2.12
C ALA A 36 -6.25 5.61 1.29
N THR A 37 -6.30 5.26 0.01
CA THR A 37 -7.30 5.76 -0.94
C THR A 37 -8.47 4.80 -1.15
N TRP A 38 -8.29 3.50 -0.93
CA TRP A 38 -9.35 2.50 -1.02
C TRP A 38 -10.40 2.74 0.06
N LEU A 39 -11.65 2.97 -0.35
CA LEU A 39 -12.77 3.30 0.55
C LEU A 39 -12.47 4.46 1.54
N ARG A 40 -11.55 5.38 1.20
CA ARG A 40 -11.04 6.45 2.09
C ARG A 40 -10.21 5.96 3.28
N GLY A 41 -9.61 4.78 3.18
CA GLY A 41 -8.75 4.21 4.21
C GLY A 41 -9.22 2.83 4.63
N VAL A 42 -8.28 1.89 4.60
CA VAL A 42 -8.37 0.55 5.20
C VAL A 42 -7.06 0.23 5.91
N ASP A 43 -7.10 -0.74 6.82
CA ASP A 43 -5.92 -1.13 7.59
C ASP A 43 -4.82 -1.71 6.67
N ILE A 44 -3.57 -1.44 7.01
CA ILE A 44 -2.41 -1.94 6.27
C ILE A 44 -1.32 -2.44 7.22
N VAL A 45 -0.67 -3.55 6.85
CA VAL A 45 0.52 -4.08 7.51
C VAL A 45 1.68 -4.11 6.52
N HIS A 46 2.80 -3.51 6.90
CA HIS A 46 4.03 -3.53 6.11
C HIS A 46 4.96 -4.66 6.55
N VAL A 47 5.39 -5.49 5.60
CA VAL A 47 6.44 -6.51 5.75
C VAL A 47 7.59 -6.13 4.80
N PRO A 48 8.43 -5.17 5.18
CA PRO A 48 9.54 -4.71 4.34
C PRO A 48 10.63 -5.79 4.22
N THR A 49 11.09 -6.06 3.00
CA THR A 49 12.09 -7.11 2.68
C THR A 49 13.43 -6.57 2.20
N THR A 50 13.58 -5.24 2.23
CA THR A 50 14.84 -4.55 1.91
C THR A 50 15.26 -3.70 3.09
N LEU A 51 16.57 -3.53 3.30
CA LEU A 51 17.09 -2.71 4.39
C LEU A 51 16.53 -1.28 4.35
N LEU A 52 16.55 -0.62 3.18
CA LEU A 52 15.97 0.71 3.01
C LEU A 52 14.48 0.76 3.39
N GLY A 53 13.72 -0.23 2.93
CA GLY A 53 12.30 -0.34 3.28
C GLY A 53 12.06 -0.50 4.79
N MET A 54 12.92 -1.26 5.47
CA MET A 54 12.82 -1.50 6.92
C MET A 54 13.11 -0.24 7.74
N VAL A 55 14.10 0.56 7.33
CA VAL A 55 14.59 1.68 8.14
C VAL A 55 13.99 3.03 7.78
N ASP A 56 13.31 3.15 6.63
CA ASP A 56 12.74 4.41 6.15
C ASP A 56 11.34 4.21 5.56
N ALA A 57 11.21 3.59 4.39
CA ALA A 57 9.95 3.63 3.63
C ALA A 57 8.73 3.01 4.33
N ALA A 58 8.90 1.98 5.16
CA ALA A 58 7.79 1.37 5.92
C ALA A 58 7.44 2.14 7.22
N VAL A 59 8.18 3.19 7.55
CA VAL A 59 8.07 3.95 8.81
C VAL A 59 7.64 5.39 8.50
N GLY A 60 6.75 5.94 9.33
CA GLY A 60 6.31 7.34 9.22
C GLY A 60 5.12 7.60 8.29
N GLY A 61 4.61 6.57 7.60
CA GLY A 61 3.32 6.62 6.90
C GLY A 61 3.31 7.44 5.59
N LYS A 62 4.48 7.79 5.05
CA LYS A 62 4.58 8.35 3.71
C LYS A 62 4.28 7.26 2.70
N THR A 63 3.41 7.57 1.73
CA THR A 63 3.02 6.66 0.66
C THR A 63 2.89 7.46 -0.62
N GLY A 64 3.08 6.81 -1.77
CA GLY A 64 3.06 7.53 -3.04
C GLY A 64 3.13 6.62 -4.26
N ILE A 65 2.90 7.24 -5.41
CA ILE A 65 3.10 6.66 -6.73
C ILE A 65 3.78 7.69 -7.60
N ASN A 66 4.58 7.24 -8.56
CA ASN A 66 5.10 8.11 -9.59
C ASN A 66 4.01 8.35 -10.64
N THR A 67 3.91 9.59 -11.10
CA THR A 67 3.07 10.05 -12.21
C THR A 67 3.95 10.65 -13.30
N ASP A 68 3.40 10.87 -14.49
CA ASP A 68 4.16 11.46 -15.60
C ASP A 68 4.60 12.91 -15.35
N ALA A 69 3.98 13.59 -14.37
CA ALA A 69 4.26 14.95 -13.94
C ALA A 69 4.31 15.06 -12.41
#